data_AF-G7Q837-F1
#
_entry.id   AF-G7Q837-F1
#
_cell.length_a   1.000
_cell.length_b   1.000
_cell.length_c   1.000
_cell.angle_alpha   90.00
_cell.angle_beta   90.00
_cell.angle_gamma   90.00
#
_symmetry.space_group_name_H-M   'P 1'
#
loop_
_entity.id
_entity.type
_entity.pdbx_description
1 polymer ?
#
loop_
_entity_poly.entity_id
_entity_poly.type
_entity_poly.pdbx_seq_one_letter_code
_entity_poly.pdbx_strand_id
1 'polypeptide(L)'
;MKRRSKTSLLLALLAAAFLAVPALGQQDMTTVPAEGFAAKTRQPARFAHDAHNEKAGLSDCTTCHHGEKDGKKDPTADTSGVPCSDCHTAAAKSGRTPLMRAYHKQCMGCHLAQKKGPVTCGDCHEPVK
;
A
#
# COMPACT_ATOMS: atom_id res chain seq x y z
N MET A 1 -3.70 -52.79 -12.56
CA MET A 1 -3.56 -51.45 -13.15
C MET A 1 -4.55 -50.46 -12.50
N LYS A 2 -4.22 -49.81 -11.36
CA LYS A 2 -5.13 -48.81 -10.75
C LYS A 2 -4.48 -47.88 -9.69
N ARG A 3 -3.20 -47.51 -9.85
CA ARG A 3 -2.49 -46.62 -8.90
C ARG A 3 -2.30 -45.17 -9.36
N ARG A 4 -2.63 -44.82 -10.61
CA ARG A 4 -2.37 -43.49 -11.19
C ARG A 4 -3.41 -42.41 -10.85
N SER A 5 -4.58 -42.78 -10.32
CA SER A 5 -5.71 -41.82 -10.13
C SER A 5 -5.56 -40.93 -8.88
N LYS A 6 -5.01 -41.45 -7.77
CA LYS A 6 -4.90 -40.68 -6.51
C LYS A 6 -3.76 -39.65 -6.57
N THR A 7 -2.65 -40.00 -7.21
CA THR A 7 -1.49 -39.10 -7.37
C THR A 7 -1.81 -37.91 -8.27
N SER A 8 -2.52 -38.13 -9.38
CA SER A 8 -2.94 -37.03 -10.27
C SER A 8 -3.94 -36.08 -9.62
N LEU A 9 -4.86 -36.61 -8.80
CA LEU A 9 -5.81 -35.79 -8.05
C LEU A 9 -5.10 -34.96 -6.95
N LEU A 10 -4.12 -35.55 -6.27
CA LEU A 10 -3.31 -34.85 -5.27
C LEU A 10 -2.47 -33.73 -5.90
N LEU A 11 -1.85 -33.99 -7.05
CA LEU A 11 -1.09 -32.97 -7.79
C LEU A 11 -1.98 -31.83 -8.30
N ALA A 12 -3.19 -32.14 -8.77
CA ALA A 12 -4.15 -31.12 -9.20
C ALA A 12 -4.62 -30.24 -8.03
N LEU A 13 -4.88 -30.84 -6.86
CA LEU A 13 -5.24 -30.10 -5.64
C LEU A 13 -4.08 -29.23 -5.13
N LEU A 14 -2.85 -29.74 -5.16
CA LEU A 14 -1.65 -28.97 -4.80
C LEU A 14 -1.42 -27.80 -5.76
N ALA A 15 -1.57 -28.01 -7.08
CA ALA A 15 -1.46 -26.95 -8.07
C ALA A 15 -2.55 -25.87 -7.88
N ALA A 16 -3.79 -26.27 -7.59
CA ALA A 16 -4.87 -25.33 -7.29
C ALA A 16 -4.61 -24.52 -6.01
N ALA A 17 -4.05 -25.15 -4.97
CA ALA A 17 -3.67 -24.46 -3.73
C ALA A 17 -2.53 -23.44 -3.96
N PHE A 18 -1.53 -23.77 -4.79
CA PHE A 18 -0.45 -22.84 -5.14
C PHE A 18 -0.93 -21.65 -5.98
N LEU A 19 -1.93 -21.84 -6.85
CA LEU A 19 -2.53 -20.77 -7.66
C LEU A 19 -3.39 -19.79 -6.83
N ALA A 20 -3.85 -20.20 -5.63
CA ALA A 20 -4.65 -19.36 -4.75
C ALA A 20 -3.82 -18.43 -3.84
N VAL A 21 -2.51 -18.68 -3.69
CA VAL A 21 -1.61 -17.90 -2.80
C VAL A 21 -1.55 -16.40 -3.16
N PRO A 22 -1.48 -15.97 -4.44
CA PRO A 22 -1.42 -14.55 -4.78
C PRO A 22 -2.64 -13.75 -4.32
N ALA A 23 -3.81 -14.37 -4.20
CA ALA A 23 -5.05 -13.70 -3.78
C ALA A 23 -5.06 -13.33 -2.28
N LEU A 24 -4.17 -13.90 -1.46
CA LEU A 24 -4.09 -13.63 -0.03
C LEU A 24 -3.06 -12.53 0.31
N GLY A 25 -2.22 -12.10 -0.63
CA GLY A 25 -0.99 -11.34 -0.35
C GLY A 25 -1.15 -9.86 0.03
N GLN A 26 -2.33 -9.24 -0.13
CA GLN A 26 -2.55 -7.81 0.20
C GLN A 26 -3.53 -7.56 1.35
N GLN A 27 -4.20 -8.60 1.87
CA GLN A 27 -5.24 -8.47 2.91
C GLN A 27 -4.71 -8.04 4.28
N ASP A 28 -3.38 -7.99 4.47
CA ASP A 28 -2.76 -7.92 5.80
C ASP A 28 -2.22 -6.53 6.20
N MET A 29 -2.21 -5.54 5.28
CA MET A 29 -1.70 -4.21 5.64
C MET A 29 -2.69 -3.49 6.57
N THR A 30 -2.25 -3.22 7.80
CA THR A 30 -3.02 -2.49 8.83
C THR A 30 -2.42 -1.13 9.19
N THR A 31 -1.18 -0.87 8.78
CA THR A 31 -0.49 0.41 8.98
C THR A 31 0.35 0.77 7.77
N VAL A 32 0.62 2.06 7.58
CA VAL A 32 1.54 2.53 6.56
C VAL A 32 2.97 2.06 6.90
N PRO A 33 3.70 1.45 5.95
CA PRO A 33 5.08 1.01 6.16
C PRO A 33 6.00 2.16 6.60
N ALA A 34 6.91 1.88 7.54
CA ALA A 34 7.77 2.90 8.18
C ALA A 34 9.27 2.66 7.94
N GLU A 35 9.63 1.69 7.11
CA GLU A 35 11.00 1.21 6.86
C GLU A 35 11.85 2.27 6.16
N GLY A 36 11.22 3.17 5.40
CA GLY A 36 11.88 4.32 4.77
C GLY A 36 12.37 5.40 5.74
N PHE A 37 12.08 5.30 7.04
CA PHE A 37 12.52 6.25 8.07
C PHE A 37 13.56 5.63 9.01
N ALA A 38 14.75 6.24 9.07
CA ALA A 38 15.82 5.81 9.98
C ALA A 38 15.44 6.00 11.47
N ALA A 39 14.70 7.05 11.79
CA ALA A 39 14.18 7.32 13.13
C ALA A 39 12.68 7.63 13.05
N LYS A 40 11.89 6.96 13.90
CA LYS A 40 10.44 7.10 13.95
C LYS A 40 10.08 8.12 15.03
N THR A 41 9.38 9.17 14.66
CA THR A 41 8.94 10.24 15.59
C THR A 41 7.49 10.06 16.06
N ARG A 42 6.75 9.15 15.44
CA ARG A 42 5.37 8.76 15.76
C ARG A 42 5.16 7.27 15.52
N GLN A 43 4.08 6.73 16.07
CA GLN A 43 3.61 5.39 15.72
C GLN A 43 3.25 5.31 14.22
N PRO A 44 3.32 4.12 13.59
CA PRO A 44 2.85 3.95 12.22
C PRO A 44 1.41 4.42 12.06
N ALA A 45 1.11 5.10 10.94
CA ALA A 45 -0.25 5.57 10.70
C ALA A 45 -1.16 4.37 10.41
N ARG A 46 -2.34 4.31 11.03
CA ARG A 46 -3.32 3.24 10.76
C ARG A 46 -3.79 3.33 9.31
N PHE A 47 -3.73 2.20 8.61
CA PHE A 47 -4.14 2.11 7.23
C PHE A 47 -4.44 0.65 6.88
N ALA A 48 -5.67 0.23 7.17
CA ALA A 48 -6.18 -1.05 6.68
C ALA A 48 -6.47 -0.92 5.18
N HIS A 49 -5.52 -1.27 4.31
CA HIS A 49 -5.51 -0.86 2.90
C HIS A 49 -6.82 -1.13 2.16
N ASP A 50 -7.25 -2.38 2.15
CA ASP A 50 -8.42 -2.82 1.38
C ASP A 50 -9.70 -2.22 1.98
N ALA A 51 -9.85 -2.30 3.30
CA ALA A 51 -11.00 -1.74 4.01
C ALA A 51 -11.10 -0.22 3.86
N HIS A 52 -9.96 0.49 3.85
CA HIS A 52 -9.89 1.92 3.58
C HIS A 52 -10.37 2.21 2.15
N ASN A 53 -9.81 1.52 1.16
CA ASN A 53 -10.08 1.77 -0.24
C ASN A 53 -11.54 1.45 -0.60
N GLU A 54 -12.08 0.33 -0.10
CA GLU A 54 -13.48 -0.03 -0.25
C GLU A 54 -14.40 1.04 0.35
N LYS A 55 -14.15 1.44 1.61
CA LYS A 55 -14.94 2.47 2.30
C LYS A 55 -14.86 3.83 1.62
N ALA A 56 -13.71 4.15 1.04
CA ALA A 56 -13.48 5.41 0.33
C ALA A 56 -13.96 5.37 -1.13
N GLY A 57 -14.39 4.21 -1.65
CA GLY A 57 -14.80 4.02 -3.03
C GLY A 57 -13.64 4.16 -4.04
N LEU A 58 -12.42 3.79 -3.62
CA LEU A 58 -11.20 3.90 -4.43
C LEU A 58 -10.91 2.57 -5.12
N SER A 59 -11.15 2.51 -6.43
CA SER A 59 -10.79 1.37 -7.28
C SER A 59 -9.58 1.63 -8.18
N ASP A 60 -9.21 2.88 -8.41
CA ASP A 60 -8.05 3.26 -9.22
C ASP A 60 -6.78 3.27 -8.37
N CYS A 61 -5.93 2.26 -8.58
CA CYS A 61 -4.66 2.07 -7.89
C CYS A 61 -3.72 3.27 -8.05
N THR A 62 -3.75 3.93 -9.21
CA THR A 62 -2.87 5.06 -9.54
C THR A 62 -3.19 6.33 -8.76
N THR A 63 -4.36 6.37 -8.11
CA THR A 63 -4.72 7.42 -7.13
C THR A 63 -3.57 7.61 -6.13
N CYS A 64 -3.02 6.50 -5.63
CA CYS A 64 -1.92 6.45 -4.67
C CYS A 64 -0.62 5.91 -5.29
N HIS A 65 -0.68 4.78 -5.99
CA HIS A 65 0.46 4.11 -6.62
C HIS A 65 0.77 4.72 -7.99
N HIS A 66 1.21 5.97 -7.97
CA HIS A 66 1.52 6.71 -9.19
C HIS A 66 2.95 6.45 -9.65
N GLY A 67 3.17 6.63 -10.95
CA GLY A 67 4.50 6.71 -11.53
C GLY A 67 5.05 8.13 -11.48
N GLU A 68 6.16 8.32 -12.19
CA GLU A 68 6.80 9.61 -12.34
C GLU A 68 7.16 9.84 -13.81
N LYS A 69 6.87 11.04 -14.30
CA LYS A 69 7.26 11.50 -15.62
C LYS A 69 7.72 12.95 -15.52
N ASP A 70 8.94 13.21 -15.99
CA ASP A 70 9.56 14.54 -16.02
C ASP A 70 9.55 15.26 -14.65
N GLY A 71 9.80 14.49 -13.58
CA GLY A 71 9.84 14.97 -12.19
C GLY A 71 8.47 15.24 -11.58
N LYS A 72 7.37 14.87 -12.26
CA LYS A 72 6.00 15.07 -11.80
C LYS A 72 5.28 13.74 -11.60
N LYS A 73 4.27 13.76 -10.73
CA LYS A 73 3.35 12.63 -10.54
C LYS A 73 2.70 12.27 -11.88
N ASP A 74 2.83 11.02 -12.28
CA ASP A 74 2.16 10.45 -13.45
C ASP A 74 1.03 9.52 -12.99
N PRO A 75 -0.25 9.95 -13.11
CA PRO A 75 -1.39 9.12 -12.73
C PRO A 75 -1.71 8.03 -13.75
N THR A 76 -0.98 7.92 -14.87
CA THR A 76 -1.23 6.88 -15.88
C THR A 76 -0.37 5.63 -15.69
N ALA A 77 0.65 5.73 -14.84
CA ALA A 77 1.55 4.63 -14.51
C ALA A 77 1.22 4.10 -13.11
N ASP A 78 0.81 2.84 -13.06
CA ASP A 78 0.58 2.11 -11.81
C ASP A 78 1.90 1.54 -11.27
N THR A 79 2.23 1.89 -10.03
CA THR A 79 3.41 1.40 -9.31
C THR A 79 3.05 0.53 -8.11
N SER A 80 1.88 -0.11 -8.14
CA SER A 80 1.43 -1.03 -7.10
C SER A 80 2.47 -2.14 -6.87
N GLY A 81 2.77 -2.41 -5.60
CA GLY A 81 3.85 -3.32 -5.20
C GLY A 81 5.22 -2.65 -5.05
N VAL A 82 5.40 -1.41 -5.51
CA VAL A 82 6.61 -0.62 -5.26
C VAL A 82 6.42 0.23 -3.99
N PRO A 83 7.29 0.10 -2.97
CA PRO A 83 7.22 0.95 -1.79
C PRO A 83 7.39 2.43 -2.13
N CYS A 84 6.63 3.29 -1.45
CA CYS A 84 6.76 4.74 -1.61
C CYS A 84 8.21 5.21 -1.36
N SER A 85 8.91 4.56 -0.43
CA SER A 85 10.28 4.86 -0.02
C SER A 85 11.33 4.70 -1.13
N ASP A 86 11.06 3.89 -2.15
CA ASP A 86 12.00 3.63 -3.24
C ASP A 86 12.19 4.86 -4.12
N CYS A 87 11.11 5.65 -4.29
CA CYS A 87 11.12 6.90 -5.05
C CYS A 87 11.16 8.13 -4.14
N HIS A 88 10.49 8.08 -2.98
CA HIS A 88 10.44 9.14 -1.99
C HIS A 88 11.27 8.76 -0.77
N THR A 89 12.55 9.14 -0.76
CA THR A 89 13.43 8.87 0.39
C THR A 89 13.16 9.85 1.55
N ALA A 90 13.47 9.46 2.79
CA ALA A 90 13.38 10.38 3.94
C ALA A 90 14.27 11.63 3.79
N ALA A 91 15.49 11.44 3.30
CA ALA A 91 16.43 12.51 2.94
C ALA A 91 16.40 12.75 1.42
N ALA A 92 15.30 13.29 0.90
CA ALA A 92 15.15 13.51 -0.53
C ALA A 92 16.15 14.52 -1.11
N LYS A 93 16.62 14.25 -2.32
CA LYS A 93 17.41 15.18 -3.13
C LYS A 93 16.61 16.46 -3.45
N SER A 94 17.32 17.53 -3.78
CA SER A 94 16.68 18.78 -4.21
C SER A 94 15.68 18.55 -5.35
N GLY A 95 14.52 19.20 -5.28
CA GLY A 95 13.43 19.03 -6.25
C GLY A 95 12.57 17.77 -6.09
N ARG A 96 12.91 16.86 -5.15
CA ARG A 96 12.09 15.67 -4.85
C ARG A 96 11.28 15.88 -3.56
N THR A 97 10.11 15.26 -3.48
CA THR A 97 9.28 15.31 -2.26
C THR A 97 9.78 14.26 -1.25
N PRO A 98 10.15 14.64 -0.02
CA PRO A 98 10.53 13.67 1.02
C PRO A 98 9.39 12.75 1.43
N LEU A 99 9.71 11.52 1.86
CA LEU A 99 8.75 10.46 2.19
C LEU A 99 7.60 10.92 3.09
N MET A 100 7.91 11.56 4.21
CA MET A 100 6.90 12.04 5.16
C MET A 100 5.95 13.05 4.50
N ARG A 101 6.49 13.96 3.69
CA ARG A 101 5.68 14.95 2.97
C ARG A 101 4.86 14.30 1.86
N ALA A 102 5.34 13.23 1.23
CA ALA A 102 4.60 12.47 0.24
C ALA A 102 3.35 11.84 0.87
N TYR A 103 3.51 11.13 2.01
CA TYR A 103 2.37 10.58 2.75
C TYR A 103 1.36 11.65 3.17
N HIS A 104 1.80 12.73 3.83
CA HIS A 104 0.88 13.76 4.29
C HIS A 104 0.15 14.45 3.13
N LYS A 105 0.84 14.76 2.03
CA LYS A 105 0.20 15.37 0.85
C LYS A 105 -0.83 14.44 0.22
N GLN A 106 -0.52 13.16 0.09
CA GLN A 106 -1.40 12.18 -0.56
C GLN A 106 -2.62 11.88 0.34
N CYS A 107 -2.41 11.48 1.59
CA CYS A 107 -3.46 11.05 2.49
C CYS A 107 -4.30 12.24 2.99
N MET A 108 -3.65 13.21 3.65
CA MET A 108 -4.38 14.35 4.24
C MET A 108 -4.94 15.26 3.16
N GLY A 109 -4.26 15.41 2.02
CA GLY A 109 -4.76 16.19 0.89
C GLY A 109 -6.10 15.65 0.37
N CYS A 110 -6.21 14.33 0.19
CA CYS A 110 -7.47 13.69 -0.17
C CYS A 110 -8.52 13.89 0.93
N HIS A 111 -8.18 13.64 2.20
CA HIS A 111 -9.12 13.78 3.31
C HIS A 111 -9.70 15.20 3.44
N LEU A 112 -8.85 16.21 3.29
CA LEU A 112 -9.25 17.62 3.31
C LEU A 112 -10.15 17.97 2.12
N ALA A 113 -9.79 17.53 0.92
CA ALA A 113 -10.56 17.79 -0.29
C ALA A 113 -11.95 17.15 -0.23
N GLN A 114 -12.01 15.89 0.24
CA GLN A 114 -13.25 15.14 0.38
C GLN A 114 -14.04 15.51 1.65
N LYS A 115 -13.43 16.29 2.55
CA LYS A 115 -13.94 16.58 3.91
C LYS A 115 -14.32 15.30 4.67
N LYS A 116 -13.52 14.25 4.52
CA LYS A 116 -13.74 12.91 5.07
C LYS A 116 -12.40 12.30 5.48
N GLY A 117 -12.37 11.66 6.65
CA GLY A 117 -11.17 11.01 7.16
C GLY A 117 -10.33 11.90 8.09
N PRO A 118 -9.31 11.31 8.74
CA PRO A 118 -8.50 12.00 9.75
C PRO A 118 -7.56 13.04 9.13
N VAL A 119 -7.45 14.20 9.78
CA VAL A 119 -6.57 15.31 9.33
C VAL A 119 -5.68 15.84 10.45
N THR A 120 -5.72 15.22 11.64
CA THR A 120 -4.82 15.56 12.74
C THR A 120 -3.77 14.48 12.94
N CYS A 121 -2.67 14.84 13.59
CA CYS A 121 -1.56 13.93 13.83
C CYS A 121 -1.99 12.68 14.61
N GLY A 122 -2.80 12.86 15.66
CA GLY A 122 -3.18 11.80 16.59
C GLY A 122 -4.19 10.82 16.00
N ASP A 123 -5.09 11.31 15.12
CA ASP A 123 -6.11 10.47 14.50
C ASP A 123 -5.50 9.50 13.46
N CYS A 124 -4.38 9.88 12.83
CA CYS A 124 -3.64 9.00 11.94
C CYS A 124 -2.65 8.12 12.72
N HIS A 125 -1.87 8.73 13.62
CA HIS A 125 -0.79 8.09 14.37
C HIS A 125 -1.22 7.71 15.79
N GLU A 126 -2.30 6.94 15.88
CA GLU A 126 -2.81 6.48 17.16
C GLU A 126 -1.83 5.52 17.86
N PRO A 127 -1.77 5.51 19.20
CA PRO A 127 -1.10 4.46 19.94
C PRO A 127 -1.67 3.09 19.57
N VAL A 128 -0.78 2.14 19.29
CA VAL A 128 -1.18 0.73 19.24
C VAL A 128 -1.61 0.35 20.66
N LYS A 129 -2.89 0.02 20.84
CA LYS A 129 -3.41 -0.55 22.08
C LYS A 129 -3.14 -2.05 22.12
#